data_AF-A0A0C2GQ43-F1
#
_entry.id   AF-A0A0C2GQ43-F1
#
_cell.length_a   1.000
_cell.length_b   1.000
_cell.length_c   1.000
_cell.angle_alpha   90.00
_cell.angle_beta   90.00
_cell.angle_gamma   90.00
#
_symmetry.space_group_name_H-M   'P 1'
#
loop_
_entity.id
_entity.type
_entity.pdbx_description
1 polymer ?
#
loop_
_entity_poly.entity_id
_entity_poly.type
_entity_poly.pdbx_seq_one_letter_code
_entity_poly.pdbx_strand_id
1 'polypeptide(L)'
;MRSSCVVVIARPHEIVELKTAIIFWGNFRTIGAPTSADEFLPVLIYVLLKGNPPLIQSNVKFISRFALPTRIMSGESGYFFTNLSCALQFVQDMNYASLKMERSEFEAYTSGDLVPPLNMMNCGCNQALGSMEESLARLRELIERQHALSSRIDEVERRLSVEEAELSEEFRKIMAMYPSQEYQKLKEQLAREEKETMEVCSLTSMLSSSSRSSGEAEEPVKERATSTAAEQ
;
A
#
# COMPACT_ATOMS: atom_id res chain seq x y z
N MET A 1 -34.40 -15.26 -6.52
CA MET A 1 -33.42 -14.15 -6.64
C MET A 1 -33.13 -13.67 -5.23
N ARG A 2 -31.85 -13.65 -4.84
CA ARG A 2 -31.38 -13.66 -3.45
C ARG A 2 -31.65 -12.33 -2.73
N SER A 3 -32.32 -12.41 -1.58
CA SER A 3 -32.26 -11.41 -0.51
C SER A 3 -30.84 -11.36 0.04
N SER A 4 -30.11 -10.28 -0.25
CA SER A 4 -28.91 -9.93 0.49
C SER A 4 -29.29 -8.95 1.60
N CYS A 5 -29.66 -9.49 2.76
CA CYS A 5 -29.63 -8.75 4.02
C CYS A 5 -28.17 -8.37 4.29
N VAL A 6 -27.79 -7.14 3.94
CA VAL A 6 -26.56 -6.55 4.46
C VAL A 6 -26.85 -6.13 5.90
N VAL A 7 -26.72 -7.08 6.83
CA VAL A 7 -26.59 -6.77 8.24
C VAL A 7 -25.18 -6.21 8.41
N VAL A 8 -25.03 -4.90 8.28
CA VAL A 8 -23.83 -4.20 8.77
C VAL A 8 -23.91 -4.25 10.29
N ILE A 9 -23.40 -5.32 10.88
CA ILE A 9 -23.08 -5.38 12.29
C ILE A 9 -21.95 -4.36 12.49
N ALA A 10 -22.31 -3.16 12.95
CA ALA A 10 -21.35 -2.17 13.43
C ALA A 10 -20.42 -2.84 14.45
N ARG A 11 -19.12 -2.59 14.36
CA ARG A 11 -18.13 -3.26 15.20
C ARG A 11 -18.43 -2.97 16.68
N PRO A 12 -18.31 -3.98 17.57
CA PRO A 12 -18.67 -3.83 18.98
C PRO A 12 -17.90 -2.72 19.71
N HIS A 13 -16.72 -2.31 19.22
CA HIS A 13 -15.91 -1.23 19.80
C HIS A 13 -16.54 0.17 19.65
N GLU A 14 -17.27 0.44 18.57
CA GLU A 14 -17.85 1.77 18.29
C GLU A 14 -19.17 2.00 19.07
N ILE A 15 -19.85 0.92 19.47
CA ILE A 15 -21.05 0.97 20.31
C ILE A 15 -20.70 1.28 21.78
N VAL A 16 -19.48 0.93 22.22
CA VAL A 16 -19.03 1.19 23.60
C VAL A 16 -18.79 2.68 23.83
N GLU A 17 -18.28 3.42 22.85
CA GLU A 17 -18.07 4.87 22.98
C GLU A 17 -19.39 5.63 23.09
N LEU A 18 -20.40 5.24 22.32
CA LEU A 18 -21.76 5.80 22.44
C LEU A 18 -22.41 5.49 23.78
N LYS A 19 -22.32 4.25 24.25
CA LYS A 19 -22.81 3.87 25.57
C LYS A 19 -22.08 4.64 26.65
N THR A 20 -20.77 4.82 26.55
CA THR A 20 -19.98 5.51 27.57
C THR A 20 -20.26 7.01 27.59
N ALA A 21 -20.42 7.67 26.43
CA ALA A 21 -20.78 9.08 26.36
C ALA A 21 -22.22 9.35 26.87
N ILE A 22 -23.17 8.48 26.53
CA ILE A 22 -24.56 8.59 26.99
C ILE A 22 -24.68 8.23 28.49
N ILE A 23 -23.94 7.23 28.99
CA ILE A 23 -23.89 6.85 30.42
C ILE A 23 -23.15 7.89 31.25
N PHE A 24 -22.10 8.52 30.72
CA PHE A 24 -21.38 9.61 31.38
C PHE A 24 -22.27 10.86 31.52
N TRP A 25 -23.03 11.19 30.48
CA TRP A 25 -24.02 12.27 30.55
C TRP A 25 -25.22 11.91 31.45
N GLY A 26 -25.68 10.65 31.41
CA GLY A 26 -26.66 10.13 32.36
C GLY A 26 -26.21 10.21 33.83
N ASN A 27 -24.92 10.05 34.11
CA ASN A 27 -24.34 10.27 35.45
C ASN A 27 -24.21 11.76 35.80
N PHE A 28 -23.97 12.66 34.84
CA PHE A 28 -23.94 14.11 35.09
C PHE A 28 -25.27 14.66 35.63
N ARG A 29 -26.38 13.98 35.30
CA ARG A 29 -27.73 14.27 35.82
C ARG A 29 -27.89 14.03 37.32
N THR A 30 -26.96 13.33 37.98
CA THR A 30 -26.99 13.08 39.43
C THR A 30 -26.49 14.26 40.27
N ILE A 31 -26.00 15.33 39.64
CA ILE A 31 -25.42 16.50 40.34
C ILE A 31 -26.47 17.57 40.75
N GLY A 32 -27.77 17.30 40.54
CA GLY A 32 -28.81 17.89 41.41
C GLY A 32 -29.52 19.16 40.94
N ALA A 33 -29.81 19.32 39.64
CA ALA A 33 -30.78 20.31 39.18
C ALA A 33 -31.71 19.72 38.09
N PRO A 34 -33.01 20.07 38.07
CA PRO A 34 -33.89 19.73 36.95
C PRO A 34 -33.43 20.53 35.73
N THR A 35 -32.56 19.93 34.91
CA THR A 35 -32.09 20.54 33.67
C THR A 35 -33.28 20.73 32.74
N SER A 36 -33.63 21.99 32.46
CA SER A 36 -34.67 22.32 31.50
C SER A 36 -34.21 21.94 30.08
N ALA A 37 -35.15 21.66 29.18
CA ALA A 37 -34.87 21.10 27.85
C ALA A 37 -33.94 21.98 27.00
N ASP A 38 -34.02 23.29 27.20
CA ASP A 38 -33.23 24.36 26.60
C ASP A 38 -31.76 24.35 27.03
N GLU A 39 -31.43 23.86 28.23
CA GLU A 39 -30.04 23.65 28.66
C GLU A 39 -29.47 22.33 28.13
N PHE A 40 -30.32 21.32 27.96
CA PHE A 40 -29.90 19.98 27.54
C PHE A 40 -29.64 19.88 26.04
N LEU A 41 -30.54 20.43 25.21
CA LEU A 41 -30.52 20.18 23.77
C LEU A 41 -29.21 20.65 23.08
N PRO A 42 -28.65 21.84 23.37
CA PRO A 42 -27.39 22.27 22.78
C PRO A 42 -26.22 21.35 23.16
N VAL A 43 -26.21 20.86 24.41
CA VAL A 43 -25.18 19.91 24.90
C VAL A 43 -25.32 18.58 24.18
N LEU A 44 -26.54 18.09 23.96
CA LEU A 44 -26.80 16.86 23.22
C LEU A 44 -26.33 16.97 21.76
N ILE A 45 -26.60 18.09 21.09
CA ILE A 45 -26.14 18.37 19.72
C ILE A 45 -24.60 18.34 19.68
N TYR A 46 -23.93 19.00 20.63
CA TYR A 46 -22.47 19.01 20.71
C TYR A 46 -21.88 17.61 20.89
N VAL A 47 -22.45 16.79 21.77
CA VAL A 47 -22.01 15.39 21.97
C VAL A 47 -22.23 14.54 20.72
N LEU A 48 -23.33 14.74 19.99
CA LEU A 48 -23.58 14.04 18.72
C LEU A 48 -22.56 14.43 17.64
N LEU A 49 -22.23 15.72 17.53
CA LEU A 49 -21.22 16.22 16.59
C LEU A 49 -19.83 15.68 16.91
N LYS A 50 -19.45 15.64 18.19
CA LYS A 50 -18.13 15.13 18.62
C LYS A 50 -18.03 13.61 18.56
N GLY A 51 -19.09 12.89 18.93
CA GLY A 51 -19.10 11.43 18.98
C GLY A 51 -19.29 10.77 17.62
N ASN A 52 -19.87 11.46 16.64
CA ASN A 52 -20.20 10.95 15.29
C ASN A 52 -20.56 9.45 15.25
N PRO A 53 -21.65 9.06 15.94
CA PRO A 53 -22.03 7.66 16.05
C PRO A 53 -22.27 6.97 14.69
N PRO A 54 -21.67 5.80 14.44
CA PRO A 54 -21.90 5.08 13.18
C PRO A 54 -23.36 4.65 13.07
N LEU A 55 -23.93 4.82 11.87
CA LEU A 55 -25.29 4.39 11.53
C LEU A 55 -26.39 4.97 12.43
N ILE A 56 -26.18 6.15 13.02
CA ILE A 56 -27.15 6.78 13.93
C ILE A 56 -28.56 6.93 13.32
N GLN A 57 -28.63 7.27 12.03
CA GLN A 57 -29.88 7.38 11.29
C GLN A 57 -30.64 6.06 11.23
N SER A 58 -29.94 4.97 10.98
CA SER A 58 -30.52 3.63 10.91
C SER A 58 -30.96 3.17 12.30
N ASN A 59 -30.17 3.46 13.34
CA ASN A 59 -30.48 3.10 14.72
C ASN A 59 -31.73 3.81 15.24
N VAL A 60 -31.87 5.12 14.99
CA VAL A 60 -33.07 5.88 15.38
C VAL A 60 -34.32 5.35 14.65
N LYS A 61 -34.21 5.08 13.34
CA LYS A 61 -35.32 4.48 12.56
C LYS A 61 -35.69 3.08 13.05
N PHE A 62 -34.71 2.28 13.45
CA PHE A 62 -34.92 0.95 14.02
C PHE A 62 -35.69 1.05 15.34
N ILE A 63 -35.24 1.90 16.27
CA ILE A 63 -35.92 2.12 17.54
C ILE A 63 -37.36 2.62 17.30
N SER A 64 -37.55 3.57 16.40
CA SER A 64 -38.88 4.09 16.04
C SER A 64 -39.84 3.01 15.53
N ARG A 65 -39.35 1.96 14.86
CA ARG A 65 -40.19 0.90 14.27
C ARG A 65 -40.43 -0.28 15.20
N PHE A 66 -39.47 -0.59 16.07
CA PHE A 66 -39.47 -1.85 16.83
C PHE A 66 -39.59 -1.68 18.35
N ALA A 67 -39.48 -0.48 18.90
CA ALA A 67 -39.66 -0.32 20.34
C ALA A 67 -41.16 -0.23 20.72
N LEU A 68 -41.46 -0.68 21.95
CA LEU A 68 -42.83 -0.72 22.46
C LEU A 68 -43.39 0.70 22.58
N PRO A 69 -44.52 1.05 21.92
CA PRO A 69 -45.10 2.39 21.96
C PRO A 69 -45.36 2.90 23.39
N THR A 70 -45.73 2.00 24.31
CA THR A 70 -45.95 2.33 25.72
C THR A 70 -44.70 2.81 26.45
N ARG A 71 -43.50 2.44 26.00
CA ARG A 71 -42.21 2.87 26.59
C ARG A 71 -41.58 4.05 25.85
N ILE A 72 -41.83 4.19 24.56
CA ILE A 72 -41.32 5.34 23.78
C ILE A 72 -42.23 6.56 23.95
N MET A 73 -43.54 6.38 24.10
CA MET A 73 -44.52 7.48 24.18
C MET A 73 -44.86 7.88 25.62
N SER A 74 -44.29 7.21 26.63
CA SER A 74 -44.50 7.52 28.04
C SER A 74 -43.21 7.38 28.83
N GLY A 75 -42.96 8.33 29.74
CA GLY A 75 -41.81 8.36 30.63
C GLY A 75 -40.56 9.08 30.11
N GLU A 76 -39.47 8.96 30.85
CA GLU A 76 -38.18 9.61 30.62
C GLU A 76 -37.51 9.18 29.29
N SER A 77 -37.73 7.93 28.85
CA SER A 77 -37.21 7.40 27.59
C SER A 77 -37.76 8.10 26.36
N GLY A 78 -39.03 8.49 26.36
CA GLY A 78 -39.66 9.21 25.25
C GLY A 78 -39.13 10.63 25.09
N TYR A 79 -38.86 11.28 26.22
CA TYR A 79 -38.25 12.60 26.25
C TYR A 79 -36.86 12.59 25.61
N PHE A 80 -35.99 11.63 25.98
CA PHE A 80 -34.67 11.51 25.37
C PHE A 80 -34.72 11.11 23.89
N PHE A 81 -35.63 10.22 23.50
CA PHE A 81 -35.79 9.82 22.10
C PHE A 81 -36.24 11.00 21.21
N THR A 82 -37.15 11.83 21.72
CA THR A 82 -37.63 13.03 21.02
C THR A 82 -36.51 14.06 20.91
N ASN A 83 -35.79 14.35 22.00
CA ASN A 83 -34.65 15.27 21.99
C ASN A 83 -33.52 14.79 21.07
N LEU A 84 -33.24 13.49 21.04
CA LEU A 84 -32.28 12.88 20.12
C LEU A 84 -32.73 13.05 18.67
N SER A 85 -34.01 12.84 18.38
CA SER A 85 -34.55 13.01 17.02
C SER A 85 -34.51 14.48 16.58
N CYS A 86 -34.84 15.41 17.46
CA CYS A 86 -34.73 16.86 17.20
C CYS A 86 -33.28 17.28 16.97
N ALA A 87 -32.35 16.83 17.82
CA ALA A 87 -30.93 17.13 17.67
C ALA A 87 -30.37 16.56 16.36
N LEU A 88 -30.77 15.34 16.00
CA LEU A 88 -30.34 14.70 14.76
C LEU A 88 -30.86 15.43 13.51
N GLN A 89 -32.13 15.87 13.53
CA GLN A 89 -32.70 16.69 12.46
C GLN A 89 -32.01 18.05 12.37
N PHE A 90 -31.72 18.68 13.51
CA PHE A 90 -30.98 19.94 13.56
C PHE A 90 -29.59 19.82 12.94
N VAL A 91 -28.86 18.72 13.20
CA VAL A 91 -27.55 18.48 12.59
C VAL A 91 -27.64 18.26 11.07
N GLN A 92 -28.72 17.65 10.57
CA GLN A 92 -28.92 17.47 9.13
C GLN A 92 -29.22 18.79 8.40
N ASP A 93 -30.06 19.64 8.99
CA ASP A 93 -30.54 20.87 8.36
C ASP A 93 -29.78 22.12 8.85
N MET A 94 -28.62 21.93 9.48
CA MET A 94 -27.85 23.03 10.06
C MET A 94 -27.36 23.99 8.98
N ASN A 95 -27.61 25.28 9.17
CA ASN A 95 -27.18 26.35 8.28
C ASN A 95 -26.62 27.55 9.05
N TYR A 96 -26.07 28.52 8.32
CA TYR A 96 -25.50 29.76 8.86
C TYR A 96 -26.48 30.54 9.77
N ALA A 97 -27.78 30.53 9.45
CA ALA A 97 -28.80 31.21 10.25
C ALA A 97 -29.07 30.50 11.59
N SER A 98 -29.09 29.17 11.59
CA SER A 98 -29.23 28.36 12.81
C SER A 98 -28.07 28.53 13.78
N LEU A 99 -26.86 28.75 13.26
CA LEU A 99 -25.63 28.99 14.02
C LEU A 99 -25.40 30.47 14.37
N LYS A 100 -26.28 31.37 13.93
CA LYS A 100 -26.18 32.83 14.12
C LYS A 100 -24.83 33.41 13.61
N MET A 101 -24.36 32.93 12.47
CA MET A 101 -23.11 33.38 11.84
C MET A 101 -23.34 33.84 10.40
N GLU A 102 -22.36 34.56 9.84
CA GLU A 102 -22.42 34.98 8.44
C GLU A 102 -22.31 33.78 7.50
N ARG A 103 -22.94 33.86 6.32
CA ARG A 103 -22.82 32.80 5.30
C ARG A 103 -21.36 32.58 4.87
N SER A 104 -20.62 33.65 4.64
CA SER A 104 -19.22 33.59 4.20
C SER A 104 -18.34 32.88 5.23
N GLU A 105 -18.55 33.18 6.51
CA GLU A 105 -17.86 32.56 7.64
C GLU A 105 -18.23 31.07 7.78
N PHE A 106 -19.51 30.72 7.68
CA PHE A 106 -19.97 29.32 7.71
C PHE A 106 -19.39 28.50 6.56
N GLU A 107 -19.41 29.05 5.34
CA GLU A 107 -18.84 28.39 4.15
C GLU A 107 -17.34 28.18 4.31
N ALA A 108 -16.60 29.18 4.79
CA ALA A 108 -15.16 29.07 5.02
C ALA A 108 -14.79 28.01 6.08
N TYR A 109 -15.61 27.84 7.13
CA TYR A 109 -15.42 26.75 8.10
C TYR A 109 -15.81 25.38 7.55
N THR A 110 -16.81 25.32 6.66
CA THR A 110 -17.30 24.05 6.09
C THR A 110 -16.44 23.58 4.91
N SER A 111 -15.83 24.48 4.14
CA SER A 111 -14.88 24.18 3.06
C SER A 111 -13.51 23.76 3.58
N GLY A 112 -13.19 24.08 4.84
CA GLY A 112 -11.89 23.85 5.45
C GLY A 112 -10.87 24.95 5.19
N ASP A 113 -11.28 26.09 4.64
CA ASP A 113 -10.42 27.27 4.41
C ASP A 113 -10.07 27.99 5.72
N LEU A 114 -10.96 27.95 6.71
CA LEU A 114 -10.75 28.46 8.07
C LEU A 114 -10.86 27.33 9.09
N VAL A 115 -9.98 27.34 10.07
CA VAL A 115 -10.07 26.47 11.25
C VAL A 115 -10.72 27.27 12.37
N PRO A 116 -11.83 26.80 12.97
CA PRO A 116 -12.42 27.48 14.13
C PRO A 116 -11.36 27.67 15.21
N PRO A 117 -11.38 28.78 15.96
CA PRO A 117 -10.48 28.98 17.10
C PRO A 117 -10.82 27.96 18.19
N LEU A 118 -10.27 26.75 18.06
CA LEU A 118 -10.40 25.71 19.06
C LEU A 118 -9.46 26.03 20.22
N ASN A 119 -9.97 25.95 21.44
CA ASN A 119 -9.11 25.89 22.62
C ASN A 119 -8.20 24.65 22.47
N MET A 120 -6.92 24.90 22.18
CA MET A 120 -5.91 23.88 21.83
C MET A 120 -5.73 22.77 22.89
N MET A 121 -6.27 22.97 24.09
CA MET A 121 -6.07 22.08 25.23
C MET A 121 -6.93 20.78 25.21
N ASN A 122 -8.00 20.67 24.41
CA ASN A 122 -9.04 19.66 24.66
C ASN A 122 -9.40 18.69 23.51
N CYS A 123 -8.49 18.44 22.56
CA CYS A 123 -8.68 17.35 21.59
C CYS A 123 -7.69 16.22 21.91
N GLY A 124 -8.19 15.05 22.32
CA GLY A 124 -7.39 13.82 22.47
C GLY A 124 -6.69 13.38 21.16
N CYS A 125 -6.96 14.07 20.06
CA CYS A 125 -6.35 13.92 18.75
C CYS A 125 -4.98 14.62 18.61
N ASN A 126 -4.55 15.43 19.58
CA ASN A 126 -3.29 16.20 19.49
C ASN A 126 -2.06 15.28 19.29
N GLN A 127 -2.05 14.07 19.88
CA GLN A 127 -0.95 13.13 19.70
C GLN A 127 -0.97 12.45 18.31
N ALA A 128 -2.16 12.13 17.80
CA ALA A 128 -2.31 11.52 16.47
C ALA A 128 -2.01 12.52 15.35
N LEU A 129 -2.45 13.77 15.50
CA LEU A 129 -2.13 14.85 14.58
C LEU A 129 -0.63 15.17 14.61
N GLY A 130 -0.02 15.27 15.79
CA GLY A 130 1.42 15.47 15.92
C GLY A 130 2.24 14.32 15.32
N SER A 131 1.84 13.06 15.52
CA SER A 131 2.55 11.92 14.92
C SER A 131 2.39 11.88 13.39
N MET A 132 1.24 12.32 12.87
CA MET A 132 1.01 12.44 11.44
C MET A 132 1.84 13.58 10.84
N GLU A 133 1.90 14.74 11.49
CA GLU A 133 2.77 15.86 11.10
C GLU A 133 4.26 15.43 11.07
N GLU A 134 4.70 14.70 12.08
CA GLU A 134 6.06 14.14 12.13
C GLU A 134 6.29 13.12 11.00
N SER A 135 5.31 12.27 10.70
CA SER A 135 5.38 11.31 9.61
C SER A 135 5.48 12.01 8.25
N LEU A 136 4.74 13.10 8.04
CA LEU A 136 4.81 13.91 6.83
C LEU A 136 6.16 14.61 6.68
N ALA A 137 6.75 15.10 7.77
CA ALA A 137 8.09 15.68 7.76
C ALA A 137 9.14 14.64 7.33
N ARG A 138 9.08 13.42 7.89
CA ARG A 138 9.97 12.31 7.51
C ARG A 138 9.80 11.89 6.05
N LEU A 139 8.58 11.87 5.53
CA LEU A 139 8.32 11.54 4.12
C LEU A 139 8.94 12.57 3.18
N ARG A 140 8.85 13.87 3.48
CA ARG A 140 9.51 14.92 2.69
C ARG A 140 11.02 14.72 2.66
N GLU A 141 11.61 14.45 3.82
CA GLU A 141 13.05 14.19 3.95
C GLU A 141 13.50 12.94 3.17
N LEU A 142 12.70 11.87 3.17
CA LEU A 142 12.95 10.67 2.37
C LEU A 142 12.90 10.96 0.87
N ILE A 143 11.94 11.76 0.41
CA ILE A 143 11.84 12.15 -1.00
C ILE A 143 13.08 12.94 -1.44
N GLU A 144 13.55 13.89 -0.63
CA GLU A 144 14.78 14.64 -0.93
C GLU A 144 16.00 13.72 -0.98
N ARG A 145 16.13 12.79 -0.04
CA ARG A 145 17.22 11.80 -0.05
C ARG A 145 17.16 10.88 -1.26
N GLN A 146 15.97 10.44 -1.66
CA GLN A 146 15.78 9.60 -2.84
C GLN A 146 16.20 10.34 -4.11
N HIS A 147 15.82 11.61 -4.25
CA HIS A 147 16.24 12.44 -5.38
C HIS A 147 17.76 12.64 -5.40
N ALA A 148 18.38 12.92 -4.24
CA ALA A 148 19.83 13.05 -4.13
C ALA A 148 20.56 11.74 -4.45
N LEU A 149 20.03 10.59 -4.02
CA LEU A 149 20.60 9.28 -4.33
C LEU A 149 20.49 8.96 -5.82
N SER A 150 19.33 9.23 -6.44
CA SER A 150 19.14 9.04 -7.89
C SER A 150 20.17 9.84 -8.68
N SER A 151 20.33 11.13 -8.36
CA SER A 151 21.32 11.98 -9.03
C SER A 151 22.75 11.47 -8.88
N ARG A 152 23.10 10.87 -7.72
CA ARG A 152 24.42 10.26 -7.52
C ARG A 152 24.61 8.98 -8.33
N ILE A 153 23.55 8.18 -8.49
CA ILE A 153 23.57 6.97 -9.32
C ILE A 153 23.78 7.38 -10.79
N ASP A 154 23.02 8.35 -11.27
CA ASP A 154 23.12 8.85 -12.64
C ASP A 154 24.54 9.38 -12.95
N GLU A 155 25.15 10.09 -11.99
CA GLU A 155 26.52 10.59 -12.15
C GLU A 155 27.56 9.45 -12.19
N VAL A 156 27.39 8.40 -11.39
CA VAL A 156 28.28 7.23 -11.43
C VAL A 156 28.11 6.46 -12.74
N GLU A 157 26.87 6.27 -13.20
CA GLU A 157 26.57 5.62 -14.47
C GLU A 157 27.20 6.39 -15.64
N ARG A 158 27.08 7.71 -15.63
CA ARG A 158 27.74 8.58 -16.62
C ARG A 158 29.26 8.41 -16.59
N ARG A 159 29.89 8.42 -15.41
CA ARG A 159 31.34 8.23 -15.28
C ARG A 159 31.80 6.87 -15.80
N LEU A 160 31.09 5.80 -15.44
CA LEU A 160 31.39 4.45 -15.92
C LEU A 160 31.28 4.36 -17.44
N SER A 161 30.26 4.98 -18.05
CA SER A 161 30.12 4.99 -19.52
C SER A 161 31.28 5.69 -20.23
N VAL A 162 31.83 6.76 -19.63
CA VAL A 162 32.99 7.48 -20.18
C VAL A 162 34.25 6.63 -20.04
N GLU A 163 34.49 6.04 -18.87
CA GLU A 163 35.64 5.15 -18.64
C GLU A 163 35.59 3.91 -19.55
N GLU A 164 34.39 3.33 -19.78
CA GLU A 164 34.19 2.22 -20.71
C GLU A 164 34.52 2.62 -22.16
N ALA A 165 34.06 3.80 -22.60
CA ALA A 165 34.35 4.30 -23.94
C ALA A 165 35.86 4.60 -24.11
N GLU A 166 36.51 5.21 -23.12
CA GLU A 166 37.95 5.47 -23.14
C GLU A 166 38.77 4.17 -23.18
N LEU A 167 38.43 3.18 -22.37
CA LEU A 167 39.08 1.87 -22.36
C LEU A 167 38.91 1.15 -23.71
N SER A 168 37.71 1.18 -24.28
CA SER A 168 37.42 0.59 -25.59
C SER A 168 38.23 1.26 -26.70
N GLU A 169 38.38 2.59 -26.64
CA GLU A 169 39.19 3.35 -27.59
C GLU A 169 40.69 3.07 -27.43
N GLU A 170 41.20 2.93 -26.20
CA GLU A 170 42.58 2.51 -25.96
C GLU A 170 42.83 1.08 -26.46
N PHE A 171 41.91 0.14 -26.21
CA PHE A 171 41.98 -1.21 -26.75
C PHE A 171 42.00 -1.20 -28.28
N ARG A 172 41.14 -0.39 -28.90
CA ARG A 172 41.11 -0.19 -30.36
C ARG A 172 42.43 0.38 -30.89
N LYS A 173 43.04 1.35 -30.20
CA LYS A 173 44.36 1.90 -30.56
C LYS A 173 45.46 0.86 -30.45
N ILE A 174 45.50 0.08 -29.38
CA ILE A 174 46.48 -1.01 -29.19
C ILE A 174 46.32 -2.06 -30.30
N MET A 175 45.09 -2.47 -30.59
CA MET A 175 44.76 -3.39 -31.69
C MET A 175 45.15 -2.81 -33.07
N ALA A 176 45.06 -1.50 -33.27
CA ALA A 176 45.47 -0.84 -34.50
C ALA A 176 46.99 -0.63 -34.61
N MET A 177 47.69 -0.43 -33.48
CA MET A 177 49.15 -0.27 -33.40
C MET A 177 49.89 -1.60 -33.60
N TYR A 178 49.25 -2.71 -33.24
CA TYR A 178 49.70 -4.06 -33.52
C TYR A 178 48.81 -4.76 -34.55
N PRO A 179 48.87 -4.40 -35.85
CA PRO A 179 48.49 -5.35 -36.87
C PRO A 179 49.70 -6.25 -37.01
N SER A 180 49.92 -7.21 -36.10
CA SER A 180 51.04 -8.13 -36.33
C SER A 180 50.69 -8.87 -37.63
N GLN A 181 51.37 -8.47 -38.70
CA GLN A 181 51.20 -9.00 -40.05
C GLN A 181 51.45 -10.52 -40.03
N GLU A 182 52.23 -10.97 -39.04
CA GLU A 182 52.41 -12.37 -38.65
C GLU A 182 51.15 -13.02 -38.08
N TYR A 183 50.35 -12.38 -37.22
CA TYR A 183 49.08 -12.94 -36.75
C TYR A 183 48.04 -13.02 -37.87
N GLN A 184 47.96 -12.03 -38.75
CA GLN A 184 47.07 -12.10 -39.92
C GLN A 184 47.52 -13.19 -40.90
N LYS A 185 48.84 -13.31 -41.17
CA LYS A 185 49.39 -14.42 -41.96
C LYS A 185 49.14 -15.77 -41.30
N LEU A 186 49.33 -15.86 -39.98
CA LEU A 186 49.11 -17.09 -39.21
C LEU A 186 47.63 -17.46 -39.21
N LYS A 187 46.72 -16.49 -39.11
CA LYS A 187 45.27 -16.68 -39.21
C LYS A 187 44.86 -17.16 -40.61
N GLU A 188 45.41 -16.58 -41.67
CA GLU A 188 45.19 -17.06 -43.05
C GLU A 188 45.84 -18.41 -43.35
N GLN A 189 46.96 -18.73 -42.69
CA GLN A 189 47.62 -20.04 -42.78
C GLN A 189 46.80 -21.10 -42.05
N LEU A 190 46.34 -20.83 -40.84
CA LEU A 190 45.44 -21.73 -40.09
C LEU A 190 44.15 -21.99 -40.86
N ALA A 191 43.54 -20.96 -41.45
CA ALA A 191 42.32 -21.13 -42.24
C ALA A 191 42.55 -21.95 -43.53
N ARG A 192 43.75 -21.89 -44.11
CA ARG A 192 44.13 -22.75 -45.25
C ARG A 192 44.38 -24.19 -44.82
N GLU A 193 45.14 -24.40 -43.75
CA GLU A 193 45.39 -25.74 -43.20
C GLU A 193 44.11 -26.40 -42.69
N GLU A 194 43.17 -25.66 -42.09
CA GLU A 194 41.87 -26.18 -41.68
C GLU A 194 41.02 -26.61 -42.88
N LYS A 195 41.06 -25.83 -43.98
CA LYS A 195 40.40 -26.20 -45.23
C LYS A 195 41.04 -27.44 -45.87
N GLU A 196 42.36 -27.50 -45.92
CA GLU A 196 43.10 -28.64 -46.46
C GLU A 196 42.89 -29.91 -45.61
N THR A 197 42.91 -29.80 -44.29
CA THR A 197 42.62 -30.93 -43.39
C THR A 197 41.17 -31.38 -43.49
N MET A 198 40.21 -30.45 -43.68
CA MET A 198 38.81 -30.79 -43.92
C MET A 198 38.58 -31.48 -45.28
N GLU A 199 39.32 -31.09 -46.31
CA GLU A 199 39.33 -31.76 -47.63
C GLU A 199 40.01 -33.14 -47.56
N VAL A 200 41.14 -33.27 -46.86
CA VAL A 200 41.84 -34.54 -46.64
C VAL A 200 40.99 -35.49 -45.80
N CYS A 201 40.29 -35.02 -44.78
CA CYS A 201 39.34 -35.82 -44.00
C CYS A 201 38.12 -36.24 -44.85
N SER A 202 37.65 -35.41 -45.79
CA SER A 202 36.62 -35.80 -46.77
C SER A 202 37.11 -36.87 -47.75
N LEU A 203 38.34 -36.76 -48.24
CA LEU A 203 38.93 -37.75 -49.16
C LEU A 203 39.30 -39.05 -48.44
N THR A 204 39.73 -38.98 -47.18
CA THR A 204 40.05 -40.14 -46.34
C THR A 204 38.79 -40.87 -45.89
N SER A 205 37.68 -40.18 -45.63
CA SER A 205 36.37 -40.82 -45.38
C SER A 205 35.82 -41.53 -46.62
N MET A 206 36.08 -41.01 -47.82
CA MET A 206 35.79 -41.71 -49.08
C MET A 206 36.65 -42.98 -49.26
N LEU A 207 37.96 -42.91 -48.99
CA LEU A 207 38.87 -44.05 -49.13
C LEU A 207 38.67 -45.13 -48.04
N SER A 208 38.38 -44.74 -46.79
CA SER A 208 38.15 -45.68 -45.69
C SER A 208 36.81 -46.43 -45.78
N SER A 209 35.85 -45.92 -46.57
CA SER A 209 34.63 -46.68 -46.92
C SER A 209 34.85 -47.79 -47.96
N SER A 210 35.97 -47.74 -48.72
CA SER A 210 36.27 -48.70 -49.79
C SER A 210 37.23 -49.83 -49.40
N SER A 211 37.75 -49.86 -48.15
CA SER A 211 38.74 -50.87 -47.72
C SER A 211 38.36 -51.71 -46.50
N ARG A 212 37.08 -51.74 -46.10
CA ARG A 212 36.58 -52.65 -45.04
C ARG A 212 35.45 -53.56 -45.52
N SER A 213 35.78 -54.47 -46.44
CA SER A 213 35.12 -55.78 -46.50
C SER A 213 36.20 -56.86 -46.50
N SER A 214 36.36 -57.58 -45.38
CA SER A 214 36.80 -59.00 -45.28
C SER A 214 37.28 -59.34 -43.86
N GLY A 215 36.72 -60.41 -43.27
CA GLY A 215 37.25 -61.19 -42.12
C GLY A 215 36.79 -60.70 -40.74
N GLU A 216 35.76 -61.29 -40.11
CA GLU A 216 35.80 -62.50 -39.23
C GLU A 216 36.60 -62.29 -37.93
N ALA A 217 36.23 -62.70 -36.72
CA ALA A 217 35.03 -63.29 -36.09
C ALA A 217 35.29 -63.34 -34.56
N GLU A 218 34.22 -63.34 -33.74
CA GLU A 218 34.09 -63.85 -32.35
C GLU A 218 35.01 -63.35 -31.20
N GLU A 219 34.65 -63.25 -29.91
CA GLU A 219 33.45 -63.50 -29.06
C GLU A 219 33.66 -62.69 -27.73
N PRO A 220 32.65 -62.54 -26.85
CA PRO A 220 32.56 -61.53 -25.79
C PRO A 220 32.88 -62.06 -24.38
N VAL A 221 33.21 -61.15 -23.45
CA VAL A 221 33.22 -61.45 -22.01
C VAL A 221 32.48 -60.35 -21.23
N LYS A 222 31.61 -60.83 -20.34
CA LYS A 222 30.63 -60.16 -19.47
C LYS A 222 31.26 -59.84 -18.10
N GLU A 223 30.56 -59.00 -17.33
CA GLU A 223 30.68 -58.70 -15.88
C GLU A 223 31.16 -57.28 -15.55
N ARG A 224 30.68 -56.59 -14.51
CA ARG A 224 29.50 -56.69 -13.63
C ARG A 224 29.56 -55.43 -12.75
N ALA A 225 28.41 -54.83 -12.46
CA ALA A 225 28.28 -53.71 -11.54
C ALA A 225 28.51 -54.13 -10.08
N THR A 226 29.12 -53.24 -9.29
CA THR A 226 28.97 -53.23 -7.82
C THR A 226 28.78 -51.80 -7.31
N SER A 227 27.62 -51.59 -6.70
CA SER A 227 27.34 -50.49 -5.78
C SER A 227 27.74 -50.89 -4.36
N THR A 228 28.30 -49.96 -3.60
CA THR A 228 28.36 -49.98 -2.12
C THR A 228 28.37 -48.48 -1.73
N ALA A 229 27.34 -47.88 -1.13
CA ALA A 229 26.71 -48.08 0.18
C ALA A 229 27.60 -47.71 1.38
N ALA A 230 26.92 -47.11 2.37
CA ALA A 230 27.32 -46.72 3.73
C ALA A 230 27.92 -45.30 3.87
N GLU A 231 27.27 -44.30 4.50
CA GLU A 231 26.68 -44.18 5.85
C GLU A 231 27.56 -43.25 6.69
N GLN A 232 27.09 -42.01 6.87
CA GLN A 232 27.11 -41.20 8.10
C GLN A 232 26.34 -39.90 7.88
#